data_AF-A0A9N9KIP5-F1
#
_entry.id   AF-A0A9N9KIP5-F1
#
_cell.length_a   1.000
_cell.length_b   1.000
_cell.length_c   1.000
_cell.angle_alpha   90.00
_cell.angle_beta   90.00
_cell.angle_gamma   90.00
#
_symmetry.space_group_name_H-M   'P 1'
#
loop_
_entity.id
_entity.type
_entity.pdbx_description
1 polymer ?
#
loop_
_entity_poly.entity_id
_entity_poly.type
_entity_poly.pdbx_seq_one_letter_code
_entity_poly.pdbx_strand_id
1 'polypeptide(L)' 'LDGWTNPIGQSIYFYLIMTSNKKEYLYSLKNYSRQSHTRKFIAMKIQDIVETISVEKFGEIVTDGAMNMKLAKSLVNQ' A
#
# COMPACT_ATOMS: atom_id res chain seq x y z
N LEU A 1 -3.07 2.00 2.88
CA LEU A 1 -2.44 2.29 1.57
C LEU A 1 -3.44 3.04 0.73
N ASP A 2 -3.04 4.22 0.29
CA ASP A 2 -3.82 5.03 -0.64
C ASP A 2 -2.94 5.42 -1.81
N GLY A 3 -3.51 5.43 -3.01
CA GLY A 3 -2.83 5.75 -4.25
C GLY A 3 -3.64 6.75 -5.08
N TRP A 4 -3.00 7.84 -5.46
CA TRP A 4 -3.61 8.83 -6.35
C TRP A 4 -2.81 8.94 -7.65
N THR A 5 -3.52 8.94 -8.77
CA THR A 5 -2.96 9.18 -10.11
C THR A 5 -3.68 10.38 -10.73
N ASN A 6 -2.91 11.32 -11.25
CA ASN A 6 -3.46 12.50 -11.91
C ASN A 6 -3.65 12.28 -13.43
N PRO A 7 -4.37 13.20 -14.12
CA PRO A 7 -4.64 13.05 -15.56
C PRO A 7 -3.39 13.00 -16.46
N ILE A 8 -2.24 13.49 -15.99
CA ILE A 8 -0.96 13.43 -16.72
C ILE A 8 -0.12 12.20 -16.35
N GLY A 9 -0.70 11.24 -15.63
CA GLY A 9 -0.07 9.95 -15.29
C GLY A 9 0.88 9.98 -14.09
N GLN A 10 0.99 11.11 -13.38
CA GLN A 10 1.77 11.14 -12.15
C GLN A 10 1.04 10.42 -11.04
N SER A 11 1.77 9.55 -10.34
CA SER A 11 1.18 8.60 -9.40
C SER A 11 1.94 8.61 -8.09
N ILE A 12 1.25 8.98 -7.01
CA ILE A 12 1.80 9.10 -5.67
C ILE A 12 1.06 8.15 -4.73
N TYR A 13 1.83 7.39 -3.97
CA TYR A 13 1.33 6.37 -3.05
C TYR A 13 1.77 6.69 -1.63
N PHE A 14 0.80 6.63 -0.72
CA PHE A 14 0.97 6.92 0.71
C PHE A 14 0.84 5.62 1.50
N TYR A 15 1.90 5.28 2.21
CA TYR A 15 1.91 4.15 3.14
C TYR A 15 1.75 4.70 4.55
N LEU A 16 0.56 4.52 5.10
CA LEU A 16 0.20 4.91 6.46
C LEU A 16 0.20 3.68 7.36
N ILE A 17 0.77 3.82 8.56
CA ILE A 17 0.67 2.84 9.64
C ILE A 17 -0.23 3.43 10.70
N MET A 18 -1.28 2.68 11.04
CA MET A 18 -2.19 3.02 12.11
C MET A 18 -1.95 2.06 13.27
N THR A 19 -1.69 2.61 14.45
CA THR A 19 -1.55 1.83 15.68
C THR A 19 -2.91 1.57 16.32
N SER A 20 -2.99 0.60 17.24
CA SER A 20 -4.24 0.26 17.95
C SER A 20 -4.83 1.43 18.77
N ASN A 21 -4.01 2.40 19.18
CA ASN A 21 -4.46 3.64 19.82
C ASN A 21 -4.80 4.77 18.81
N LYS A 22 -5.04 4.43 17.54
CA LYS A 22 -5.48 5.33 16.46
C LYS A 22 -4.48 6.45 16.13
N LYS A 23 -3.19 6.25 16.41
CA LYS A 23 -2.15 7.16 15.89
C LYS A 23 -1.80 6.74 14.48
N GLU A 24 -1.69 7.73 13.60
CA GLU A 24 -1.35 7.53 12.20
C GLU A 24 0.05 8.07 11.93
N TYR A 25 0.86 7.26 11.26
CA TYR A 25 2.22 7.59 10.88
C TYR A 25 2.39 7.43 9.37
N LEU A 26 2.88 8.47 8.71
CA LEU A 26 3.34 8.36 7.32
C LEU A 26 4.65 7.57 7.31
N TYR A 27 4.57 6.30 6.95
CA TYR A 27 5.73 5.44 6.84
C TYR A 27 6.56 5.78 5.60
N SER A 28 5.91 5.93 4.45
CA SER A 28 6.61 6.39 3.26
C SER A 28 5.68 7.03 2.23
N LEU A 29 6.27 7.94 1.47
CA LEU A 29 5.69 8.55 0.28
C LEU A 29 6.46 8.06 -0.94
N LYS A 30 5.77 7.49 -1.93
CA LYS A 30 6.43 6.89 -3.11
C LYS A 30 5.85 7.45 -4.39
N ASN A 31 6.74 7.79 -5.31
CA ASN A 31 6.39 8.13 -6.68
C ASN A 31 6.44 6.85 -7.55
N TYR A 32 5.28 6.44 -8.06
CA TYR A 32 5.14 5.28 -8.95
C TYR A 32 4.68 5.65 -10.35
N SER A 33 4.94 6.88 -10.79
CA SER A 33 4.52 7.36 -12.12
C SER A 33 5.11 6.56 -13.29
N ARG A 34 6.25 5.87 -13.07
CA ARG A 34 6.95 5.09 -14.11
C ARG A 34 6.70 3.58 -14.01
N GLN A 35 5.79 3.16 -13.13
CA GLN A 35 5.53 1.76 -12.83
C GLN A 35 4.12 1.41 -13.27
N SER A 36 3.93 0.19 -13.73
CA SER A 36 2.59 -0.35 -13.94
C SER A 36 2.00 -0.73 -12.58
N HIS A 37 0.92 -0.07 -12.17
CA HIS A 37 0.24 -0.31 -10.89
C HIS A 37 -0.60 -1.58 -10.90
N THR A 38 -0.02 -2.67 -11.40
CA THR A 38 -0.65 -3.98 -11.37
C THR A 38 -0.85 -4.45 -9.93
N ARG A 39 -1.85 -5.31 -9.72
CA ARG A 39 -2.05 -5.97 -8.41
C ARG A 39 -0.77 -6.64 -7.86
N LYS A 40 0.07 -7.20 -8.74
CA LYS A 40 1.33 -7.86 -8.36
C LYS A 40 2.37 -6.87 -7.85
N PHE A 41 2.54 -5.76 -8.57
CA PHE A 41 3.46 -4.70 -8.15
C PHE A 41 3.07 -4.12 -6.79
N ILE A 42 1.78 -3.82 -6.60
CA ILE A 42 1.26 -3.28 -5.34
C ILE A 42 1.41 -4.30 -4.20
N ALA A 43 1.06 -5.58 -4.43
CA ALA A 43 1.19 -6.64 -3.44
C ALA A 43 2.64 -6.80 -2.96
N MET A 44 3.59 -6.83 -3.90
CA MET A 44 5.02 -6.87 -3.59
C MET A 44 5.45 -5.68 -2.72
N LYS A 45 4.98 -4.45 -3.03
CA LYS A 45 5.31 -3.27 -2.21
C LYS A 45 4.69 -3.30 -0.81
N ILE A 46 3.53 -3.90 -0.65
CA ILE A 46 2.94 -4.13 0.68
C ILE A 46 3.76 -5.17 1.44
N GLN A 47 4.12 -6.29 0.81
CA GLN A 47 4.95 -7.35 1.40
C GLN A 47 6.31 -6.81 1.85
N ASP A 48 7.01 -6.04 1.02
CA ASP A 48 8.28 -5.41 1.37
C ASP A 48 8.18 -4.64 2.71
N ILE A 49 7.10 -3.88 2.91
CA ILE A 49 6.88 -3.07 4.11
C ILE A 49 6.52 -3.95 5.32
N VAL A 50 5.64 -4.92 5.12
CA VAL A 50 5.23 -5.86 6.16
C VAL A 50 6.43 -6.65 6.68
N GLU A 51 7.29 -7.14 5.78
CA GLU A 51 8.51 -7.85 6.13
C GLU A 51 9.54 -6.93 6.80
N THR A 52 9.68 -5.69 6.33
CA THR A 52 10.62 -4.71 6.94
C THR A 52 10.27 -4.38 8.40
N ILE A 53 8.98 -4.28 8.73
CA ILE A 53 8.51 -3.97 10.09
C ILE A 53 8.27 -5.24 10.92
N SER A 54 8.10 -6.37 10.24
CA SER A 54 7.72 -7.70 10.73
C SER A 54 6.22 -7.97 10.74
N VAL A 55 5.86 -9.17 10.23
CA VAL A 55 4.47 -9.60 9.98
C VAL A 55 3.64 -9.60 11.26
N GLU A 56 4.22 -10.02 12.39
CA GLU A 56 3.52 -10.13 13.69
C GLU A 56 3.16 -8.78 14.31
N LYS A 57 3.64 -7.66 13.76
CA LYS A 57 3.29 -6.31 14.21
C LYS A 57 2.04 -5.76 13.55
N PHE A 58 1.57 -6.37 12.46
CA PHE A 58 0.38 -5.91 11.74
C PHE A 58 -0.85 -6.73 12.10
N GLY A 59 -1.94 -6.02 12.41
CA GLY A 59 -3.26 -6.64 12.56
C GLY A 59 -4.04 -6.73 11.25
N GLU A 60 -3.92 -5.72 10.38
CA GLU A 60 -4.63 -5.68 9.10
C GLU A 60 -3.94 -4.75 8.08
N ILE A 61 -4.08 -5.09 6.80
CA ILE A 61 -3.79 -4.21 5.66
C ILE A 61 -5.10 -3.55 5.19
N VAL A 62 -5.14 -2.21 5.19
CA VAL A 62 -6.27 -1.43 4.66
C VAL A 62 -5.81 -0.70 3.39
N THR A 63 -6.61 -0.79 2.33
CA THR A 63 -6.35 -0.11 1.05
C THR A 63 -7.56 0.71 0.62
N ASP A 64 -7.35 1.64 -0.31
CA ASP A 64 -8.46 2.28 -1.01
C ASP A 64 -9.32 1.27 -1.82
N GLY A 65 -10.40 1.80 -2.41
CA GLY A 65 -11.41 1.02 -3.12
C GLY A 65 -11.04 0.57 -4.54
N ALA A 66 -9.88 0.96 -5.08
CA ALA A 66 -9.48 0.69 -6.45
C ALA A 66 -9.30 -0.81 -6.70
N MET A 67 -9.61 -1.26 -7.92
CA MET A 67 -9.62 -2.70 -8.26
C MET A 67 -8.25 -3.36 -8.02
N ASN A 68 -7.15 -2.76 -8.49
CA ASN A 68 -5.82 -3.32 -8.32
C ASN A 68 -5.38 -3.33 -6.85
N MET A 69 -5.83 -2.38 -6.04
CA MET A 69 -5.57 -2.32 -4.59
C MET A 69 -6.28 -3.45 -3.86
N LYS A 70 -7.58 -3.65 -4.12
CA LYS A 70 -8.37 -4.76 -3.57
C LYS A 70 -7.77 -6.12 -3.93
N LEU A 71 -7.40 -6.29 -5.19
CA LEU A 71 -6.77 -7.51 -5.67
C LEU A 71 -5.38 -7.72 -5.05
N ALA A 72 -4.60 -6.65 -4.87
CA ALA A 72 -3.32 -6.73 -4.17
C ALA A 72 -3.51 -7.15 -2.69
N LYS A 73 -4.46 -6.54 -1.97
CA LYS A 73 -4.81 -6.95 -0.58
C LYS A 73 -5.16 -8.44 -0.53
N SER A 74 -5.96 -8.93 -1.47
CA SER A 74 -6.31 -10.36 -1.51
C SER A 74 -5.11 -11.27 -1.75
N LEU A 75 -4.11 -10.82 -2.52
CA LEU A 75 -2.89 -11.60 -2.78
C LEU A 75 -1.95 -11.64 -1.57
N VAL A 76 -1.91 -10.58 -0.75
CA VAL A 76 -1.05 -10.53 0.45
C VAL A 76 -1.67 -11.28 1.62
N ASN A 77 -3.00 -11.34 1.68
CA ASN A 77 -3.72 -12.06 2.72
C ASN A 77 -3.91 -13.56 2.44
N GLN A 78 -3.40 -14.08 1.32
CA GLN A 78 -3.34 -15.51 0.99
C GLN A 78 -2.15 -16.17 1.69
#